data_AF-A0A2D6K3S0-F1
#
_entry.id   AF-A0A2D6K3S0-F1
#
_cell.length_a   1.000
_cell.length_b   1.000
_cell.length_c   1.000
_cell.angle_alpha   90.00
_cell.angle_beta   90.00
_cell.angle_gamma   90.00
#
_symmetry.space_group_name_H-M   'P 1'
#
loop_
_entity.id
_entity.type
_entity.pdbx_description
1 polymer ?
#
loop_
_entity_poly.entity_id
_entity_poly.type
_entity_poly.pdbx_seq_one_letter_code
_entity_poly.pdbx_strand_id
1 'polypeptide(L)'
;MMGRSFLLMAVMALALGSNASYALAEQAHENHSGQHIPLLGEEHAPAHAINSAEMQEEATLHIIDEEHGAEAHGEHAGDEHHSDGLPQFDPSSFPSQIFWLAVVFIMLYIFFSRKTLPEISKVIDTRKEHIQNDLNGAQELKDEAERVKAAYEEALADAREKSSGFFTAVDETIKRRTEKANSGFSHRATKEINATIEAVEHAKADVMDQLDDVAAKVAAEAAEKILGVKADIKKAEKIIQSLQDKKKAA
;
A
#
# COMPACT_ATOMS: atom_id res chain seq x y z
N MET A 1 -69.36 19.65 0.76
CA MET A 1 -69.02 18.42 -0.01
C MET A 1 -67.52 18.44 -0.29
N MET A 2 -66.73 17.98 0.69
CA MET A 2 -65.29 18.24 0.83
C MET A 2 -64.52 16.91 1.00
N GLY A 3 -64.94 15.85 0.27
CA GLY A 3 -64.48 14.47 0.50
C GLY A 3 -63.65 13.83 -0.61
N ARG A 4 -63.35 14.53 -1.72
CA ARG A 4 -62.63 13.92 -2.88
C ARG A 4 -61.21 14.43 -3.08
N SER A 5 -60.83 15.54 -2.45
CA SER A 5 -59.47 16.08 -2.54
C SER A 5 -58.48 15.46 -1.53
N PHE A 6 -58.99 14.85 -0.47
CA PHE A 6 -58.14 14.20 0.56
C PHE A 6 -57.57 12.85 0.07
N LEU A 7 -58.29 12.16 -0.81
CA LEU A 7 -57.86 10.87 -1.36
C LEU A 7 -56.72 11.01 -2.40
N LEU A 8 -56.69 12.11 -3.16
CA LEU A 8 -55.62 12.40 -4.12
C LEU A 8 -54.32 12.89 -3.44
N MET A 9 -54.43 13.56 -2.29
CA MET A 9 -53.26 13.95 -1.47
C MET A 9 -52.62 12.74 -0.76
N ALA A 10 -53.42 11.76 -0.30
CA ALA A 10 -52.90 10.54 0.31
C ALA A 10 -52.16 9.62 -0.68
N VAL A 11 -52.64 9.53 -1.92
CA VAL A 11 -51.99 8.73 -2.98
C VAL A 11 -50.73 9.43 -3.53
N MET A 12 -50.67 10.77 -3.51
CA MET A 12 -49.48 11.53 -3.90
C MET A 12 -48.38 11.53 -2.81
N ALA A 13 -48.75 11.45 -1.53
CA ALA A 13 -47.81 11.29 -0.42
C ALA A 13 -47.13 9.91 -0.38
N LEU A 14 -47.76 8.88 -0.97
CA LEU A 14 -47.17 7.54 -1.10
C LEU A 14 -46.22 7.42 -2.31
N ALA A 15 -46.21 8.39 -3.22
CA ALA A 15 -45.38 8.39 -4.44
C ALA A 15 -44.12 9.28 -4.36
N LEU A 16 -43.88 10.00 -3.25
CA LEU A 16 -42.68 10.82 -3.04
C LEU A 16 -41.86 10.45 -1.78
N GLY A 17 -42.28 9.43 -1.03
CA GLY A 17 -41.67 9.03 0.24
C GLY A 17 -40.69 7.84 0.16
N SER A 18 -39.99 7.63 -0.96
CA SER A 18 -38.99 6.56 -1.08
C SER A 18 -37.77 6.99 -1.89
N ASN A 19 -37.28 8.20 -1.65
CA ASN A 19 -36.00 8.63 -2.23
C ASN A 19 -35.31 9.75 -1.41
N ALA A 20 -35.16 9.55 -0.09
CA ALA A 20 -34.40 10.47 0.76
C ALA A 20 -33.68 9.80 1.95
N SER A 21 -33.51 8.48 1.97
CA SER A 21 -32.78 7.77 3.05
C SER A 21 -31.29 7.55 2.76
N TYR A 22 -30.70 8.25 1.80
CA TYR A 22 -29.28 8.11 1.41
C TYR A 22 -28.42 9.37 1.63
N ALA A 23 -28.87 10.36 2.39
CA ALA A 23 -28.18 11.65 2.47
C ALA A 23 -27.63 12.05 3.85
N LEU A 24 -27.41 11.12 4.80
CA LEU A 24 -26.98 11.50 6.17
C LEU A 24 -26.04 10.50 6.88
N ALA A 25 -25.14 9.84 6.14
CA ALA A 25 -24.06 9.05 6.75
C ALA A 25 -22.66 9.36 6.19
N GLU A 26 -22.48 10.52 5.54
CA GLU A 26 -21.20 11.00 5.02
C GLU A 26 -20.80 12.33 5.66
N GLN A 27 -20.74 12.36 7.00
CA GLN A 27 -20.06 13.44 7.73
C GLN A 27 -19.74 13.06 9.19
N ALA A 28 -18.96 12.01 9.39
CA ALA A 28 -18.37 11.71 10.71
C ALA A 28 -16.99 11.03 10.61
N HIS A 29 -16.19 11.42 9.60
CA HIS A 29 -14.77 11.08 9.56
C HIS A 29 -13.95 12.36 9.75
N GLU A 30 -13.97 12.88 10.98
CA GLU A 30 -12.92 13.77 11.42
C GLU A 30 -12.62 13.55 12.90
N ASN A 31 -11.34 13.24 13.14
CA ASN A 31 -10.62 13.49 14.37
C ASN A 31 -11.02 12.67 15.61
N HIS A 32 -10.27 11.61 15.91
CA HIS A 32 -9.68 11.44 17.25
C HIS A 32 -8.57 10.37 17.22
N SER A 33 -7.34 10.86 17.20
CA SER A 33 -6.16 10.16 17.70
C SER A 33 -6.31 9.88 19.21
N GLY A 34 -6.03 8.66 19.66
CA GLY A 34 -5.86 8.37 21.08
C GLY A 34 -6.09 6.91 21.44
N GLN A 35 -4.98 6.20 21.66
CA GLN A 35 -4.90 4.91 22.34
C GLN A 35 -5.79 4.84 23.59
N HIS A 36 -6.47 3.71 23.82
CA HIS A 36 -6.51 3.04 25.12
C HIS A 36 -7.13 1.64 24.97
N ILE A 37 -6.32 0.60 25.24
CA ILE A 37 -6.77 -0.76 25.54
C ILE A 37 -6.89 -0.87 27.06
N PRO A 38 -7.98 -1.45 27.58
CA PRO A 38 -7.87 -2.28 28.76
C PRO A 38 -8.54 -3.66 28.54
N LEU A 39 -7.81 -4.72 28.89
CA LEU A 39 -8.35 -6.07 28.99
C LEU A 39 -8.83 -6.36 30.42
N LEU A 40 -9.74 -7.33 30.48
CA LEU A 40 -10.13 -8.21 31.60
C LEU A 40 -11.36 -7.80 32.44
N GLY A 41 -12.49 -8.41 32.09
CA GLY A 41 -13.21 -9.33 32.98
C GLY A 41 -14.08 -8.73 34.08
N GLU A 42 -15.36 -8.55 33.80
CA GLU A 42 -16.41 -8.83 34.79
C GLU A 42 -17.67 -9.36 34.09
N GLU A 43 -18.26 -10.33 34.77
CA GLU A 43 -19.34 -11.24 34.40
C GLU A 43 -20.71 -10.57 34.55
N HIS A 44 -21.61 -10.67 33.56
CA HIS A 44 -23.04 -10.81 33.87
C HIS A 44 -23.82 -11.48 32.73
N ALA A 45 -24.53 -12.54 33.11
CA ALA A 45 -25.40 -13.40 32.32
C ALA A 45 -26.70 -12.69 31.82
N PRO A 46 -27.52 -13.36 30.97
CA PRO A 46 -28.45 -12.72 30.03
C PRO A 46 -29.82 -12.41 30.65
N ALA A 47 -30.40 -11.26 30.28
CA ALA A 47 -31.75 -10.87 30.70
C ALA A 47 -32.63 -10.48 29.50
N HIS A 48 -33.64 -11.33 29.32
CA HIS A 48 -34.88 -11.14 28.58
C HIS A 48 -35.60 -9.84 28.99
N ALA A 49 -36.18 -9.10 28.04
CA ALA A 49 -37.47 -8.40 28.16
C ALA A 49 -37.75 -7.52 26.91
N ILE A 50 -38.49 -8.04 25.93
CA ILE A 50 -39.39 -7.19 25.13
C ILE A 50 -40.79 -7.67 25.46
N ASN A 51 -41.52 -6.79 26.12
CA ASN A 51 -42.85 -7.01 26.67
C ASN A 51 -43.90 -7.06 25.56
N SER A 52 -44.86 -7.94 25.82
CA SER A 52 -46.13 -8.18 25.18
C SER A 52 -47.08 -6.99 25.24
N ALA A 53 -47.79 -6.74 24.14
CA ALA A 53 -49.13 -6.15 23.94
C ALA A 53 -49.11 -5.61 22.50
N GLU A 54 -50.01 -5.90 21.57
CA GLU A 54 -51.40 -6.33 21.57
C GLU A 54 -51.68 -6.68 20.10
N MET A 55 -52.36 -7.79 19.80
CA MET A 55 -53.33 -7.88 18.69
C MET A 55 -53.94 -9.29 18.67
N GLN A 56 -55.02 -9.42 19.43
CA GLN A 56 -56.05 -10.43 19.20
C GLN A 56 -57.02 -9.90 18.14
N GLU A 57 -57.34 -10.79 17.19
CA GLU A 57 -58.72 -11.14 16.80
C GLU A 57 -59.61 -10.05 16.17
N GLU A 58 -59.75 -10.09 14.84
CA GLU A 58 -61.06 -10.24 14.15
C GLU A 58 -60.81 -10.47 12.65
N ALA A 59 -61.18 -11.64 12.15
CA ALA A 59 -61.46 -11.84 10.73
C ALA A 59 -62.67 -12.77 10.62
N THR A 60 -63.82 -12.15 10.86
CA THR A 60 -65.17 -12.65 10.70
C THR A 60 -65.38 -13.15 9.28
N LEU A 61 -65.51 -14.48 9.16
CA LEU A 61 -65.99 -15.16 7.95
C LEU A 61 -67.48 -14.82 7.78
N HIS A 62 -67.79 -13.95 6.83
CA HIS A 62 -69.16 -13.67 6.41
C HIS A 62 -69.23 -13.62 4.89
N ILE A 63 -69.52 -14.76 4.25
CA ILE A 63 -70.14 -14.78 2.92
C ILE A 63 -71.32 -15.76 2.96
N ILE A 64 -72.48 -15.18 3.29
CA ILE A 64 -73.78 -15.28 2.60
C ILE A 64 -74.29 -16.70 2.31
N ASP A 65 -75.16 -17.18 3.20
CA ASP A 65 -76.34 -17.97 2.84
C ASP A 65 -77.37 -17.01 2.23
N GLU A 66 -77.71 -17.18 0.95
CA GLU A 66 -78.99 -16.72 0.41
C GLU A 66 -79.41 -17.64 -0.74
N GLU A 67 -80.45 -18.43 -0.46
CA GLU A 67 -81.25 -19.17 -1.43
C GLU A 67 -81.59 -18.31 -2.65
N HIS A 68 -81.44 -18.85 -3.85
CA HIS A 68 -82.31 -18.52 -4.98
C HIS A 68 -82.51 -19.73 -5.90
N GLY A 69 -83.75 -20.22 -5.92
CA GLY A 69 -84.45 -20.53 -7.18
C GLY A 69 -84.23 -21.92 -7.78
N ALA A 70 -85.13 -22.83 -7.39
CA ALA A 70 -85.55 -23.93 -8.26
C ALA A 70 -86.19 -23.39 -9.55
N GLU A 71 -85.84 -23.99 -10.69
CA GLU A 71 -86.74 -24.53 -11.74
C GLU A 71 -85.85 -24.98 -12.93
N ALA A 72 -85.65 -26.29 -13.07
CA ALA A 72 -86.36 -27.16 -14.02
C ALA A 72 -85.80 -27.11 -15.45
N HIS A 73 -85.24 -28.24 -15.92
CA HIS A 73 -85.65 -28.99 -17.12
C HIS A 73 -84.52 -29.93 -17.57
N GLY A 74 -84.83 -31.22 -17.65
CA GLY A 74 -83.91 -32.21 -18.17
C GLY A 74 -84.31 -33.63 -17.80
N GLU A 75 -85.57 -33.95 -18.02
CA GLU A 75 -86.19 -35.27 -17.89
C GLU A 75 -85.53 -36.25 -18.89
N HIS A 76 -84.98 -37.35 -18.41
CA HIS A 76 -84.83 -38.57 -19.21
C HIS A 76 -85.07 -39.78 -18.32
N ALA A 77 -86.27 -40.35 -18.49
CA ALA A 77 -86.70 -41.61 -17.93
C ALA A 77 -86.25 -42.77 -18.83
N GLY A 78 -85.80 -43.86 -18.20
CA GLY A 78 -85.85 -45.28 -18.62
C GLY A 78 -85.20 -45.65 -19.96
N ASP A 79 -84.44 -46.72 -20.11
CA ASP A 79 -84.29 -47.92 -19.30
C ASP A 79 -83.13 -48.75 -19.91
N GLU A 80 -82.74 -49.80 -19.20
CA GLU A 80 -82.01 -51.00 -19.66
C GLU A 80 -80.50 -51.15 -19.35
N HIS A 81 -80.28 -52.22 -18.58
CA HIS A 81 -79.07 -52.74 -17.97
C HIS A 81 -77.91 -53.02 -18.92
N HIS A 82 -76.70 -52.62 -18.54
CA HIS A 82 -75.49 -53.45 -18.65
C HIS A 82 -74.45 -53.08 -17.56
N SER A 83 -74.23 -54.02 -16.63
CA SER A 83 -73.08 -54.19 -15.73
C SER A 83 -72.27 -52.93 -15.35
N ASP A 84 -72.84 -52.19 -14.40
CA ASP A 84 -72.25 -51.50 -13.24
C ASP A 84 -70.71 -51.59 -13.07
N GLY A 85 -69.99 -50.78 -13.84
CA GLY A 85 -68.80 -50.09 -13.35
C GLY A 85 -69.23 -48.73 -12.83
N LEU A 86 -68.57 -48.21 -11.78
CA LEU A 86 -68.92 -46.92 -11.14
C LEU A 86 -69.37 -45.89 -12.20
N PRO A 87 -70.52 -45.19 -12.02
CA PRO A 87 -71.11 -44.32 -13.06
C PRO A 87 -70.21 -43.16 -13.53
N GLN A 88 -69.09 -42.92 -12.85
CA GLN A 88 -68.01 -42.02 -13.25
C GLN A 88 -67.06 -42.58 -14.33
N PHE A 89 -67.19 -43.85 -14.71
CA PHE A 89 -66.34 -44.56 -15.68
C PHE A 89 -67.12 -45.01 -16.93
N ASP A 90 -68.15 -44.27 -17.33
CA ASP A 90 -68.84 -44.53 -18.60
C ASP A 90 -67.93 -44.14 -19.79
N PRO A 91 -67.46 -45.12 -20.61
CA PRO A 91 -66.55 -44.91 -21.74
C PRO A 91 -67.08 -43.95 -22.82
N SER A 92 -68.39 -43.68 -22.86
CA SER A 92 -69.01 -42.78 -23.83
C SER A 92 -68.68 -41.29 -23.63
N SER A 93 -68.31 -40.88 -22.42
CA SER A 93 -67.99 -39.47 -22.07
C SER A 93 -66.51 -39.09 -22.29
N PHE A 94 -65.60 -40.07 -22.30
CA PHE A 94 -64.15 -39.87 -22.42
C PHE A 94 -63.70 -39.17 -23.71
N PRO A 95 -64.27 -39.43 -24.90
CA PRO A 95 -63.83 -38.78 -26.14
C PRO A 95 -64.00 -37.26 -26.10
N SER A 96 -65.09 -36.75 -25.53
CA SER A 96 -65.33 -35.31 -25.38
C SER A 96 -64.35 -34.67 -24.39
N GLN A 97 -64.11 -35.35 -23.25
CA GLN A 97 -63.13 -34.91 -22.26
C GLN A 97 -61.72 -34.86 -22.83
N ILE A 98 -61.32 -35.90 -23.59
CA ILE A 98 -60.02 -35.97 -24.26
C ILE A 98 -59.90 -34.90 -25.35
N PHE A 99 -60.98 -34.62 -26.09
CA PHE A 99 -60.99 -33.54 -27.09
C PHE A 99 -60.74 -32.17 -26.45
N TRP A 100 -61.49 -31.80 -25.40
CA TRP A 100 -61.27 -30.53 -24.70
C TRP A 100 -59.94 -30.47 -23.97
N LEU A 101 -59.50 -31.57 -23.37
CA LEU A 101 -58.15 -31.71 -22.81
C LEU A 101 -57.10 -31.41 -23.88
N ALA A 102 -57.21 -32.00 -25.08
CA ALA A 102 -56.27 -31.77 -26.17
C ALA A 102 -56.29 -30.31 -26.63
N VAL A 103 -57.48 -29.69 -26.76
CA VAL A 103 -57.60 -28.27 -27.15
C VAL A 103 -56.92 -27.35 -26.13
N VAL A 104 -57.23 -27.49 -24.83
CA VAL A 104 -56.63 -26.68 -23.77
C VAL A 104 -55.13 -26.97 -23.64
N PHE A 105 -54.73 -28.24 -23.75
CA PHE A 105 -53.32 -28.64 -23.67
C PHE A 105 -52.50 -28.04 -24.82
N ILE A 106 -53.02 -28.07 -26.05
CA ILE A 106 -52.36 -27.44 -27.21
C ILE A 106 -52.29 -25.92 -27.02
N MET A 107 -53.37 -25.30 -26.54
CA MET A 107 -53.39 -23.85 -26.28
C MET A 107 -52.35 -23.46 -25.21
N LEU A 108 -52.28 -24.20 -24.11
CA LEU A 108 -51.29 -24.00 -23.04
C LEU A 108 -49.86 -24.27 -23.54
N TYR A 109 -49.67 -25.32 -24.34
CA TYR A 109 -48.38 -25.68 -24.92
C TYR A 109 -47.83 -24.55 -25.77
N ILE A 110 -48.65 -23.95 -26.64
CA ILE A 110 -48.23 -22.82 -27.47
C ILE A 110 -47.88 -21.61 -26.60
N PHE A 111 -48.65 -21.33 -25.55
CA PHE A 111 -48.37 -20.24 -24.61
C PHE A 111 -47.02 -20.43 -23.90
N PHE A 112 -46.75 -21.61 -23.35
CA PHE A 112 -45.48 -21.91 -22.66
C PHE A 112 -44.29 -21.93 -23.62
N SER A 113 -44.48 -22.53 -24.81
CA SER A 113 -43.45 -22.60 -25.84
C SER A 113 -43.03 -21.22 -26.31
N ARG A 114 -43.98 -20.29 -26.49
CA ARG A 114 -43.68 -18.94 -26.99
C ARG A 114 -43.32 -17.92 -25.93
N LYS A 115 -43.76 -18.07 -24.67
CA LYS A 115 -43.57 -17.03 -23.66
C LYS A 115 -42.71 -17.48 -22.49
N THR A 116 -43.03 -18.60 -21.85
CA THR A 116 -42.33 -19.03 -20.64
C THR A 116 -40.91 -19.53 -20.92
N LEU A 117 -40.73 -20.37 -21.94
CA LEU A 117 -39.41 -20.92 -22.28
C LEU A 117 -38.38 -19.84 -22.73
N PRO A 118 -38.70 -18.89 -23.63
CA PRO A 118 -37.72 -17.89 -24.03
C PRO A 118 -37.31 -16.96 -22.89
N GLU A 119 -38.21 -16.61 -21.97
CA GLU A 119 -37.86 -15.79 -20.80
C GLU A 119 -36.83 -16.49 -19.89
N ILE A 120 -36.98 -17.79 -19.66
CA ILE A 120 -36.01 -18.57 -18.88
C ILE A 120 -34.65 -18.65 -19.62
N SER A 121 -34.67 -18.85 -20.94
CA SER A 121 -33.44 -18.86 -21.74
C SER A 121 -32.68 -17.55 -21.63
N LYS A 122 -33.37 -16.40 -21.75
CA LYS A 122 -32.75 -15.08 -21.62
C LYS A 122 -32.04 -14.91 -20.28
N VAL A 123 -32.64 -15.34 -19.17
CA VAL A 123 -32.02 -15.24 -17.84
C VAL A 123 -30.74 -16.09 -17.75
N ILE A 124 -30.75 -17.29 -18.31
CA ILE A 124 -29.57 -18.16 -18.34
C ILE A 124 -28.47 -17.54 -19.19
N ASP A 125 -28.81 -16.99 -20.36
CA ASP A 125 -27.84 -16.36 -21.25
C ASP A 125 -27.26 -15.07 -20.64
N THR A 126 -28.10 -14.24 -20.02
CA THR A 126 -27.64 -13.03 -19.29
C THR A 126 -26.68 -13.42 -18.15
N ARG A 127 -26.99 -14.46 -17.38
CA ARG A 127 -26.09 -14.93 -16.30
C ARG A 127 -24.78 -15.47 -16.85
N LYS A 128 -24.81 -16.22 -17.95
CA LYS A 128 -23.58 -16.71 -18.61
C LYS A 128 -22.74 -15.54 -19.10
N GLU A 129 -23.35 -14.54 -19.72
CA GLU A 129 -22.66 -13.34 -20.20
C GLU A 129 -22.02 -12.57 -19.03
N HIS A 130 -22.75 -12.36 -17.93
CA HIS A 130 -22.18 -11.75 -16.72
C HIS A 130 -20.99 -12.55 -16.18
N ILE A 131 -21.11 -13.87 -16.04
CA ILE A 131 -20.01 -14.71 -15.56
C ILE A 131 -18.81 -14.62 -16.51
N GLN A 132 -19.04 -14.65 -17.83
CA GLN A 132 -17.96 -14.52 -18.81
C GLN A 132 -17.29 -13.15 -18.71
N ASN A 133 -18.06 -12.08 -18.57
CA ASN A 133 -17.54 -10.73 -18.39
C ASN A 133 -16.74 -10.60 -17.08
N ASP A 134 -17.23 -11.17 -15.98
CA ASP A 134 -16.53 -11.16 -14.69
C ASP A 134 -15.23 -11.98 -14.76
N LEU A 135 -15.24 -13.13 -15.42
CA LEU A 135 -14.04 -13.94 -15.63
C LEU A 135 -13.01 -13.24 -16.51
N ASN A 136 -13.46 -12.61 -17.60
CA ASN A 136 -12.59 -11.83 -18.48
C ASN A 136 -12.00 -10.63 -17.74
N GLY A 137 -12.82 -9.88 -16.99
CA GLY A 137 -12.35 -8.76 -16.18
C GLY A 137 -11.38 -9.21 -15.07
N ALA A 138 -11.65 -10.34 -14.41
CA ALA A 138 -10.73 -10.90 -13.43
C ALA A 138 -9.40 -11.34 -14.06
N GLN A 139 -9.42 -11.91 -15.27
CA GLN A 139 -8.21 -12.28 -15.99
C GLN A 139 -7.41 -11.03 -16.42
N GLU A 140 -8.08 -10.00 -16.93
CA GLU A 140 -7.42 -8.74 -17.30
C GLU A 140 -6.79 -8.04 -16.08
N LEU A 141 -7.51 -7.98 -14.95
CA LEU A 141 -6.97 -7.43 -13.71
C LEU A 141 -5.79 -8.26 -13.17
N LYS A 142 -5.84 -9.59 -13.33
CA LYS A 142 -4.73 -10.47 -12.96
C LYS A 142 -3.52 -10.20 -13.85
N ASP A 143 -3.72 -10.14 -15.17
CA ASP A 143 -2.64 -9.86 -16.12
C ASP A 143 -2.04 -8.47 -15.85
N GLU A 144 -2.86 -7.47 -15.55
CA GLU A 144 -2.39 -6.14 -15.16
C GLU A 144 -1.56 -6.17 -13.87
N ALA A 145 -2.06 -6.86 -12.84
CA ALA A 145 -1.33 -7.03 -11.59
C ALA A 145 0.01 -7.74 -11.79
N GLU A 146 0.05 -8.76 -12.65
CA GLU A 146 1.29 -9.46 -13.02
C GLU A 146 2.27 -8.54 -13.77
N ARG A 147 1.79 -7.70 -14.70
CA ARG A 147 2.62 -6.69 -15.39
C ARG A 147 3.18 -5.66 -14.42
N VAL A 148 2.34 -5.10 -13.55
CA VAL A 148 2.76 -4.11 -12.54
C VAL A 148 3.77 -4.73 -11.57
N LYS A 149 3.52 -5.97 -11.13
CA LYS A 149 4.45 -6.70 -10.28
C LYS A 149 5.81 -6.90 -10.95
N ALA A 150 5.83 -7.33 -12.22
CA ALA A 150 7.06 -7.52 -12.98
C ALA A 150 7.84 -6.20 -13.12
N ALA A 151 7.16 -5.11 -13.48
CA ALA A 151 7.76 -3.78 -13.57
C ALA A 151 8.30 -3.28 -12.23
N TYR A 152 7.60 -3.55 -11.13
CA TYR A 152 8.05 -3.22 -9.78
C TYR A 152 9.30 -4.02 -9.38
N GLU A 153 9.33 -5.32 -9.66
CA GLU A 153 10.48 -6.19 -9.40
C GLU A 153 11.71 -5.76 -10.24
N GLU A 154 11.51 -5.41 -11.50
CA GLU A 154 12.55 -4.85 -12.38
C GLU A 154 13.09 -3.51 -11.86
N ALA A 155 12.20 -2.58 -11.50
CA ALA A 155 12.60 -1.29 -10.93
C ALA A 155 13.39 -1.46 -9.61
N LEU A 156 13.02 -2.44 -8.79
CA LEU A 156 13.75 -2.75 -7.56
C LEU A 156 15.12 -3.37 -7.85
N ALA A 157 15.24 -4.21 -8.87
CA ALA A 157 16.52 -4.77 -9.30
C ALA A 157 17.46 -3.68 -9.85
N ASP A 158 16.96 -2.82 -10.75
CA ASP A 158 17.70 -1.69 -11.32
C ASP A 158 18.14 -0.69 -10.23
N ALA A 159 17.27 -0.37 -9.27
CA ALA A 159 17.63 0.48 -8.14
C ALA A 159 18.75 -0.12 -7.28
N ARG A 160 18.74 -1.45 -7.04
CA ARG A 160 19.80 -2.15 -6.31
C ARG A 160 21.12 -2.14 -7.08
N GLU A 161 21.07 -2.39 -8.39
CA GLU A 161 22.25 -2.35 -9.25
C GLU A 161 22.87 -0.94 -9.29
N LYS A 162 22.06 0.09 -9.53
CA LYS A 162 22.49 1.49 -9.52
C LYS A 162 23.10 1.88 -8.17
N SER A 163 22.49 1.47 -7.06
CA SER A 163 23.01 1.72 -5.72
C SER A 163 24.38 1.06 -5.51
N SER A 164 24.51 -0.23 -5.83
CA SER A 164 25.78 -0.96 -5.74
C SER A 164 26.88 -0.35 -6.63
N GLY A 165 26.52 0.04 -7.86
CA GLY A 165 27.42 0.73 -8.78
C GLY A 165 27.85 2.09 -8.25
N PHE A 166 26.92 2.86 -7.67
CA PHE A 166 27.22 4.15 -7.06
C PHE A 166 28.16 4.02 -5.86
N PHE A 167 27.91 3.08 -4.94
CA PHE A 167 28.82 2.83 -3.80
C PHE A 167 30.22 2.42 -4.26
N THR A 168 30.31 1.55 -5.26
CA THR A 168 31.59 1.14 -5.84
C THR A 168 32.35 2.33 -6.44
N ALA A 169 31.66 3.18 -7.21
CA ALA A 169 32.25 4.38 -7.82
C ALA A 169 32.67 5.42 -6.77
N VAL A 170 31.89 5.57 -5.70
CA VAL A 170 32.22 6.45 -4.57
C VAL A 170 33.46 5.93 -3.84
N ASP A 171 33.52 4.64 -3.52
CA ASP A 171 34.68 4.01 -2.88
C ASP A 171 35.96 4.16 -3.72
N GLU A 172 35.87 3.93 -5.03
CA GLU A 172 37.00 4.13 -5.93
C GLU A 172 37.45 5.60 -5.96
N THR A 173 36.48 6.53 -6.01
CA THR A 173 36.76 7.97 -5.99
C THR A 173 37.40 8.40 -4.68
N ILE A 174 36.92 7.90 -3.54
CA ILE A 174 37.48 8.16 -2.22
C ILE A 174 38.91 7.62 -2.16
N LYS A 175 39.14 6.35 -2.54
CA LYS A 175 40.49 5.76 -2.57
C LYS A 175 41.45 6.59 -3.42
N ARG A 176 41.03 6.99 -4.63
CA ARG A 176 41.85 7.81 -5.54
C ARG A 176 42.14 9.19 -4.96
N ARG A 177 41.17 9.84 -4.32
CA ARG A 177 41.36 11.15 -3.66
C ARG A 177 42.27 11.05 -2.45
N THR A 178 42.11 10.02 -1.63
CA THR A 178 42.96 9.76 -0.47
C THR A 178 44.40 9.48 -0.90
N GLU A 179 44.62 8.64 -1.92
CA GLU A 179 45.95 8.37 -2.45
C GLU A 179 46.62 9.64 -3.00
N LYS A 180 45.88 10.46 -3.74
CA LYS A 180 46.38 11.74 -4.25
C LYS A 180 46.69 12.73 -3.12
N ALA A 181 45.86 12.78 -2.09
CA ALA A 181 46.08 13.63 -0.92
C ALA A 181 47.30 13.18 -0.12
N ASN A 182 47.44 11.86 0.09
CA ASN A 182 48.54 11.26 0.84
C ASN A 182 49.88 11.42 0.11
N SER A 183 49.93 11.11 -1.20
CA SER A 183 51.13 11.36 -2.01
C SER A 183 51.52 12.84 -2.06
N GLY A 184 50.53 13.74 -2.20
CA GLY A 184 50.77 15.19 -2.14
C GLY A 184 51.25 15.68 -0.77
N PHE A 185 50.71 15.12 0.31
CA PHE A 185 51.15 15.42 1.67
C PHE A 185 52.58 14.92 1.92
N SER A 186 52.86 13.66 1.60
CA SER A 186 54.21 13.07 1.71
C SER A 186 55.24 13.87 0.92
N HIS A 187 54.92 14.28 -0.31
CA HIS A 187 55.82 15.11 -1.11
C HIS A 187 56.13 16.47 -0.46
N ARG A 188 55.09 17.16 0.07
CA ARG A 188 55.28 18.43 0.80
C ARG A 188 56.10 18.23 2.07
N ALA A 189 55.78 17.20 2.85
CA ALA A 189 56.48 16.88 4.08
C ALA A 189 57.97 16.58 3.81
N THR A 190 58.29 15.76 2.80
CA THR A 190 59.68 15.50 2.41
C THR A 190 60.40 16.78 1.97
N LYS A 191 59.72 17.65 1.21
CA LYS A 191 60.31 18.94 0.78
C LYS A 191 60.62 19.85 1.98
N GLU A 192 59.69 19.94 2.93
CA GLU A 192 59.85 20.76 4.15
C GLU A 192 60.93 20.22 5.08
N ILE A 193 61.01 18.89 5.24
CA ILE A 193 62.08 18.22 5.98
C ILE A 193 63.43 18.53 5.35
N ASN A 194 63.58 18.39 4.03
CA ASN A 194 64.84 18.67 3.35
C ASN A 194 65.25 20.14 3.47
N ALA A 195 64.31 21.07 3.29
CA ALA A 195 64.57 22.51 3.48
C ALA A 195 64.98 22.84 4.92
N THR A 196 64.37 22.18 5.90
CA THR A 196 64.73 22.35 7.32
C THR A 196 66.13 21.78 7.61
N ILE A 197 66.47 20.62 7.04
CA ILE A 197 67.82 20.03 7.17
C ILE A 197 68.87 20.98 6.59
N GLU A 198 68.63 21.53 5.39
CA GLU A 198 69.52 22.53 4.78
C GLU A 198 69.67 23.78 5.65
N ALA A 199 68.57 24.31 6.20
CA ALA A 199 68.61 25.45 7.09
C ALA A 199 69.37 25.18 8.40
N VAL A 200 69.23 23.98 8.96
CA VAL A 200 69.96 23.55 10.17
C VAL A 200 71.46 23.39 9.89
N GLU A 201 71.84 22.81 8.75
CA GLU A 201 73.25 22.72 8.38
C GLU A 201 73.87 24.11 8.13
N HIS A 202 73.14 25.03 7.51
CA HIS A 202 73.56 26.43 7.39
C HIS A 202 73.73 27.11 8.75
N ALA A 203 72.73 27.03 9.63
CA ALA A 203 72.81 27.62 10.96
C ALA A 203 73.96 27.03 11.79
N LYS A 204 74.23 25.73 11.65
CA LYS A 204 75.37 25.07 12.29
C LYS A 204 76.69 25.60 11.75
N ALA A 205 76.83 25.77 10.44
CA ALA A 205 78.03 26.37 9.84
C ALA A 205 78.26 27.79 10.37
N ASP A 206 77.21 28.62 10.38
CA ASP A 206 77.28 30.00 10.89
C ASP A 206 77.68 30.06 12.37
N VAL A 207 77.14 29.16 13.20
CA VAL A 207 77.50 29.07 14.63
C VAL A 207 78.95 28.61 14.81
N MET A 208 79.43 27.65 14.00
CA MET A 208 80.82 27.21 14.08
C MET A 208 81.78 28.34 13.72
N ASP A 209 81.47 29.12 12.68
CA ASP A 209 82.27 30.30 12.29
C ASP A 209 82.28 31.37 13.41
N GLN A 210 81.13 31.64 14.04
CA GLN A 210 81.05 32.58 15.18
C GLN A 210 81.73 32.06 16.46
N LEU A 211 81.75 30.73 16.66
CA LEU A 211 82.34 30.12 17.84
C LEU A 211 83.85 30.34 17.88
N ASP A 212 84.52 30.38 16.73
CA ASP A 212 85.96 30.67 16.65
C ASP A 212 86.29 32.10 17.12
N ASP A 213 85.50 33.10 16.69
CA ASP A 213 85.63 34.49 17.13
C ASP A 213 85.38 34.64 18.64
N VAL A 214 84.36 33.95 19.16
CA VAL A 214 84.05 33.96 20.60
C VAL A 214 85.15 33.25 21.39
N ALA A 215 85.65 32.11 20.90
CA ALA A 215 86.76 31.39 21.51
C ALA A 215 88.04 32.25 21.54
N ALA A 216 88.34 32.98 20.47
CA ALA A 216 89.45 33.92 20.39
C ALA A 216 89.34 35.03 21.46
N LYS A 217 88.15 35.63 21.58
CA LYS A 217 87.88 36.68 22.58
C LYS A 217 88.00 36.17 24.01
N VAL A 218 87.39 35.02 24.32
CA VAL A 218 87.45 34.41 25.66
C VAL A 218 88.88 34.00 26.02
N ALA A 219 89.63 33.41 25.07
CA ALA A 219 91.02 33.05 25.28
C ALA A 219 91.90 34.29 25.53
N ALA A 220 91.68 35.38 24.80
CA ALA A 220 92.39 36.64 25.01
C ALA A 220 92.08 37.26 26.39
N GLU A 221 90.82 37.29 26.80
CA GLU A 221 90.40 37.81 28.12
C GLU A 221 90.96 36.95 29.27
N ALA A 222 90.97 35.63 29.11
CA ALA A 222 91.58 34.71 30.08
C ALA A 222 93.10 34.91 30.18
N ALA A 223 93.79 35.11 29.05
CA ALA A 223 95.23 35.42 29.03
C ALA A 223 95.53 36.75 29.74
N GLU A 224 94.72 37.78 29.51
CA GLU A 224 94.87 39.09 30.17
C GLU A 224 94.70 38.97 31.70
N LYS A 225 93.69 38.22 32.17
CA LYS A 225 93.45 37.99 33.60
C LYS A 225 94.53 37.15 34.30
N ILE A 226 95.13 36.17 33.61
CA ILE A 226 96.12 35.26 34.20
C ILE A 226 97.55 35.83 34.11
N LEU A 227 97.91 36.44 32.99
CA LEU A 227 99.28 36.89 32.71
C LEU A 227 99.48 38.39 32.99
N GLY A 228 98.41 39.17 33.17
CA GLY A 228 98.48 40.60 33.47
C GLY A 228 99.01 41.46 32.32
N VAL A 229 99.14 40.88 31.12
CA VAL A 229 99.58 41.56 29.89
C VAL A 229 98.38 41.70 28.96
N LYS A 230 98.13 42.93 28.49
CA LYS A 230 97.06 43.26 27.54
C LYS A 230 97.25 42.44 26.25
N ALA A 231 96.45 41.39 26.06
CA ALA A 231 96.56 40.53 24.89
C ALA A 231 95.93 41.22 23.67
N ASP A 232 96.69 41.37 22.59
CA ASP A 232 96.18 41.95 21.34
C ASP A 232 95.31 40.92 20.61
N ILE A 233 94.00 41.16 20.58
CA ILE A 233 92.96 40.30 20.00
C ILE A 233 93.30 39.91 18.54
N LYS A 234 93.89 40.83 17.77
CA LYS A 234 94.27 40.56 16.37
C LYS A 234 95.36 39.50 16.23
N LYS A 235 96.20 39.35 17.25
CA LYS A 235 97.26 38.34 17.27
C LYS A 235 96.72 36.96 17.65
N ALA A 236 95.71 36.92 18.53
CA ALA A 236 95.01 35.69 18.91
C ALA A 236 94.19 35.11 17.75
N GLU A 237 93.44 35.95 17.03
CA GLU A 237 92.71 35.58 15.81
C GLU A 237 93.66 34.99 14.75
N LYS A 238 94.82 35.62 14.52
CA LYS A 238 95.81 35.15 13.55
C LYS A 238 96.44 33.79 13.90
N ILE A 239 96.63 33.51 15.20
CA ILE A 239 97.13 32.21 15.66
C ILE A 239 96.06 31.13 15.47
N ILE A 240 94.80 31.41 15.80
CA ILE A 240 93.68 30.48 15.60
C ILE A 240 93.51 30.15 14.11
N GLN A 241 93.59 31.15 13.23
CA GLN A 241 93.55 30.93 11.78
C GLN A 241 94.68 30.00 11.30
N SER A 242 95.90 30.18 11.80
CA SER A 242 97.04 29.32 11.45
C SER A 242 96.90 27.87 11.92
N LEU A 243 96.16 27.63 13.01
CA LEU A 243 95.85 26.29 13.50
C LEU A 243 94.74 25.63 12.67
N GLN A 244 93.76 26.41 12.20
CA GLN A 244 92.71 25.92 11.31
C GLN A 244 93.23 25.53 9.92
N ASP A 245 94.07 26.37 9.31
CA ASP A 245 94.68 26.08 8.01
C ASP A 245 95.51 24.78 8.06
N LYS A 246 96.19 24.55 9.19
CA LYS A 246 96.97 23.34 9.43
C LYS A 246 96.09 22.09 9.62
N LYS A 247 94.90 22.23 10.21
CA LYS A 247 93.91 21.13 10.36
C LYS A 247 93.20 20.79 9.06
N LYS A 248 92.96 21.77 8.17
CA LYS A 248 92.37 21.55 6.83
C LYS A 248 93.33 20.92 5.83
N ALA A 249 94.64 21.05 6.05
CA ALA A 249 95.69 20.50 5.19
C ALA A 249 96.18 19.09 5.59
N ALA A 250 95.68 18.53 6.70
CA ALA A 250 95.96 17.19 7.19
C ALA A 250 94.72 16.30 7.05
#